data_AF-A0A3Q8ARU9-F1
#
_entry.id   AF-A0A3Q8ARU9-F1
#
_cell.length_a   1.000
_cell.length_b   1.000
_cell.length_c   1.000
_cell.angle_alpha   90.00
_cell.angle_beta   90.00
_cell.angle_gamma   90.00
#
_symmetry.space_group_name_H-M   'P 1'
#
loop_
_entity.id
_entity.type
_entity.pdbx_description
1 polymer ?
#
loop_
_entity_poly.entity_id
_entity_poly.type
_entity_poly.pdbx_seq_one_letter_code
_entity_poly.pdbx_strand_id
1 'polypeptide(L)'
;QPQQPVTENTLFEVGSLSKTFAATLASYAQVSGKLSLDQSVSHYVPELRGSSFDHVSVLNVGTHTSGLQLFMPEDIKNTTQLMAYLKAWKPADAAGTHRVYSNIGTGLLGMIAA
;
A
#
# COMPACT_ATOMS: atom_id res chain seq x y z
N GLN A 1 26.80 -21.18 14.79
CA GLN A 1 25.83 -20.97 13.69
C GLN A 1 25.76 -22.27 12.89
N PRO A 2 24.57 -22.76 12.50
CA PRO A 2 24.48 -23.93 11.63
C PRO A 2 25.20 -23.65 10.30
N GLN A 3 26.12 -24.52 9.91
CA GLN A 3 26.89 -24.45 8.65
C GLN A 3 26.07 -25.02 7.47
N GLN A 4 24.83 -24.55 7.28
CA GLN A 4 24.05 -24.98 6.12
C GLN A 4 24.52 -24.22 4.87
N PRO A 5 24.96 -24.91 3.81
CA PRO A 5 25.25 -24.26 2.54
C PRO A 5 23.95 -23.73 1.92
N VAL A 6 24.04 -22.57 1.25
CA VAL A 6 22.95 -22.04 0.45
C VAL A 6 22.68 -22.98 -0.72
N THR A 7 21.40 -23.23 -0.99
CA THR A 7 20.89 -24.02 -2.12
C THR A 7 19.78 -23.26 -2.85
N GLU A 8 19.32 -23.80 -3.97
CA GLU A 8 18.14 -23.31 -4.71
C GLU A 8 16.84 -23.34 -3.89
N ASN A 9 16.81 -24.11 -2.79
CA ASN A 9 15.66 -24.21 -1.88
C ASN A 9 15.77 -23.27 -0.67
N THR A 10 16.87 -22.51 -0.56
CA THR A 10 17.06 -21.57 0.55
C THR A 10 16.12 -20.39 0.38
N LEU A 11 15.25 -20.15 1.37
CA LEU A 11 14.37 -18.99 1.38
C LEU A 11 15.14 -17.75 1.84
N PHE A 12 15.02 -16.66 1.07
CA PHE A 12 15.55 -15.35 1.42
C PHE A 12 14.41 -14.36 1.62
N GLU A 13 14.55 -13.48 2.59
CA GLU A 13 13.71 -12.29 2.68
C GLU A 13 14.06 -11.35 1.52
N VAL A 14 13.10 -11.13 0.62
CA VAL A 14 13.32 -10.32 -0.58
C VAL A 14 12.99 -8.82 -0.37
N GLY A 15 12.56 -8.46 0.84
CA GLY A 15 12.29 -7.09 1.25
C GLY A 15 11.34 -6.36 0.28
N SER A 16 11.79 -5.23 -0.27
CA SER A 16 10.96 -4.41 -1.16
C SER A 16 10.68 -5.06 -2.52
N LEU A 17 11.34 -6.16 -2.89
CA LEU A 17 10.93 -6.92 -4.07
C LEU A 17 9.54 -7.55 -3.88
N SER A 18 9.07 -7.77 -2.65
CA SER A 18 7.69 -8.19 -2.37
C SER A 18 6.64 -7.25 -2.96
N LYS A 19 6.98 -5.97 -3.21
CA LYS A 19 6.08 -4.99 -3.82
C LYS A 19 5.72 -5.33 -5.26
N THR A 20 6.58 -6.04 -6.00
CA THR A 20 6.27 -6.46 -7.38
C THR A 20 5.14 -7.49 -7.38
N PHE A 21 5.08 -8.37 -6.38
CA PHE A 21 3.97 -9.31 -6.19
C PHE A 21 2.68 -8.58 -5.83
N ALA A 22 2.72 -7.59 -4.93
CA ALA A 22 1.54 -6.77 -4.60
C ALA A 22 1.01 -5.99 -5.83
N ALA A 23 1.91 -5.39 -6.62
CA ALA A 23 1.55 -4.72 -7.87
C ALA A 23 0.97 -5.69 -8.90
N THR A 24 1.50 -6.91 -8.97
CA THR A 24 0.97 -7.97 -9.85
C THR A 24 -0.42 -8.40 -9.42
N LEU A 25 -0.67 -8.58 -8.11
CA LEU A 25 -1.99 -8.91 -7.58
C LEU A 25 -3.02 -7.81 -7.89
N ALA A 26 -2.67 -6.54 -7.67
CA ALA A 26 -3.55 -5.41 -7.99
C ALA A 26 -3.84 -5.32 -9.50
N SER A 27 -2.82 -5.53 -10.33
CA SER A 27 -2.97 -5.56 -11.79
C SER A 27 -3.88 -6.72 -12.23
N TYR A 28 -3.71 -7.89 -11.62
CA TYR A 28 -4.56 -9.06 -11.88
C TYR A 28 -6.02 -8.79 -11.49
N ALA A 29 -6.25 -8.17 -10.33
CA ALA A 29 -7.59 -7.77 -9.88
C ALA A 29 -8.23 -6.75 -10.84
N GLN A 30 -7.45 -5.78 -11.35
CA GLN A 30 -7.89 -4.80 -12.35
C GLN A 30 -8.32 -5.49 -13.66
N VAL A 31 -7.45 -6.31 -14.27
CA VAL A 31 -7.79 -6.98 -15.53
C VAL A 31 -8.92 -8.03 -15.38
N SER A 32 -9.12 -8.53 -14.17
CA SER A 32 -10.24 -9.42 -13.82
C SER A 32 -11.54 -8.68 -13.52
N GLY A 33 -11.57 -7.35 -13.62
CA GLY A 33 -12.76 -6.52 -13.37
C GLY A 33 -13.18 -6.43 -11.91
N LYS A 34 -12.31 -6.80 -10.96
CA LYS A 34 -12.59 -6.79 -9.51
C LYS A 34 -12.14 -5.51 -8.81
N LEU A 35 -11.23 -4.79 -9.43
CA LEU A 35 -10.61 -3.56 -8.93
C LEU A 35 -10.57 -2.58 -10.09
N SER A 36 -10.56 -1.27 -9.81
CA SER A 36 -10.24 -0.22 -10.76
C SER A 36 -9.15 0.65 -10.16
N LEU A 37 -8.06 0.84 -10.90
CA LEU A 37 -6.93 1.63 -10.44
C LEU A 37 -7.28 3.12 -10.29
N ASP A 38 -8.29 3.60 -11.00
CA ASP A 38 -8.72 5.01 -10.97
C ASP A 38 -9.73 5.29 -9.84
N GLN A 39 -10.31 4.25 -9.23
CA GLN A 39 -11.22 4.42 -8.11
C GLN A 39 -10.49 4.91 -6.86
N SER A 40 -11.21 5.63 -5.99
CA SER A 40 -10.65 6.12 -4.73
C SER A 40 -10.30 4.96 -3.80
N VAL A 41 -9.31 5.15 -2.93
CA VAL A 41 -8.97 4.18 -1.89
C VAL A 41 -10.17 3.92 -0.96
N SER A 42 -10.92 4.97 -0.62
CA SER A 42 -12.11 4.85 0.25
C SER A 42 -13.29 4.10 -0.37
N HIS A 43 -13.27 3.88 -1.70
CA HIS A 43 -14.21 2.97 -2.36
C HIS A 43 -14.03 1.54 -1.82
N TYR A 44 -12.78 1.09 -1.75
CA TYR A 44 -12.38 -0.27 -1.33
C TYR A 44 -12.14 -0.40 0.17
N VAL A 45 -11.85 0.70 0.87
CA VAL A 45 -11.63 0.74 2.32
C VAL A 45 -12.66 1.69 2.97
N PRO A 46 -13.90 1.23 3.23
CA PRO A 46 -15.01 2.08 3.68
C PRO A 46 -14.75 2.88 4.96
N GLU A 47 -13.88 2.38 5.85
CA GLU A 47 -13.46 3.04 7.07
C GLU A 47 -12.80 4.40 6.82
N LEU A 48 -12.20 4.57 5.64
CA LEU A 48 -11.51 5.78 5.19
C LEU A 48 -12.43 6.78 4.47
N ARG A 49 -13.73 6.51 4.32
CA ARG A 49 -14.67 7.48 3.75
C ARG A 49 -14.75 8.75 4.60
N GLY A 50 -14.86 9.90 3.94
CA GLY A 50 -14.82 11.22 4.57
C GLY A 50 -13.42 11.70 4.93
N SER A 51 -12.37 10.99 4.49
CA SER A 51 -10.97 11.38 4.69
C SER A 51 -10.33 11.83 3.38
N SER A 52 -9.04 12.17 3.42
CA SER A 52 -8.25 12.52 2.22
C SER A 52 -8.27 11.40 1.17
N PHE A 53 -8.50 10.15 1.58
CA PHE A 53 -8.56 8.99 0.69
C PHE A 53 -9.79 8.92 -0.23
N ASP A 54 -10.76 9.83 -0.07
CA ASP A 54 -11.81 10.05 -1.06
C ASP A 54 -11.26 10.64 -2.38
N HIS A 55 -10.08 11.25 -2.34
CA HIS A 55 -9.43 11.91 -3.47
C HIS A 55 -8.08 11.29 -3.86
N VAL A 56 -7.71 10.15 -3.25
CA VAL A 56 -6.50 9.39 -3.58
C VAL A 56 -6.94 8.12 -4.30
N SER A 57 -6.47 7.91 -5.54
CA SER A 57 -6.78 6.69 -6.28
C SER A 57 -5.93 5.50 -5.84
N VAL A 58 -6.38 4.28 -6.15
CA VAL A 58 -5.57 3.07 -5.98
C VAL A 58 -4.25 3.18 -6.77
N LEU A 59 -4.28 3.78 -7.97
CA LEU A 59 -3.09 4.05 -8.76
C LEU A 59 -2.10 4.97 -8.04
N ASN A 60 -2.59 6.01 -7.36
CA ASN A 60 -1.71 6.91 -6.61
C ASN A 60 -0.98 6.17 -5.50
N VAL A 61 -1.68 5.30 -4.79
CA VAL A 61 -1.11 4.46 -3.74
C VAL A 61 -0.08 3.47 -4.31
N GLY A 62 -0.42 2.80 -5.41
CA GLY A 62 0.47 1.82 -6.04
C GLY A 62 1.72 2.41 -6.71
N THR A 63 1.66 3.69 -7.11
CA THR A 63 2.78 4.39 -7.77
C THR A 63 3.56 5.33 -6.85
N HIS A 64 3.28 5.30 -5.54
CA HIS A 64 3.92 6.16 -4.54
C HIS A 64 3.65 7.67 -4.74
N THR A 65 2.49 8.02 -5.30
CA THR A 65 2.09 9.41 -5.57
C THR A 65 0.93 9.89 -4.70
N SER A 66 0.58 9.14 -3.64
CA SER A 66 -0.44 9.55 -2.68
C SER A 66 0.03 10.63 -1.71
N GLY A 67 1.35 10.80 -1.50
CA GLY A 67 1.92 11.66 -0.46
C GLY A 67 2.09 10.97 0.91
N LEU A 68 1.83 9.66 1.01
CA LEU A 68 2.10 8.89 2.23
C LEU A 68 3.61 8.81 2.50
N GLN A 69 3.97 8.90 3.77
CA GLN A 69 5.36 8.78 4.24
C GLN A 69 5.91 7.34 4.10
N LEU A 70 7.24 7.21 4.18
CA LEU A 70 7.95 5.94 4.00
C LEU A 70 7.59 4.91 5.08
N PHE A 71 7.64 5.33 6.35
CA PHE A 71 7.51 4.44 7.50
C PHE A 71 6.26 4.77 8.32
N MET A 72 5.67 3.71 8.86
CA MET A 72 4.62 3.83 9.86
C MET A 72 5.19 4.46 11.14
N PRO A 73 4.48 5.39 11.79
CA PRO A 73 4.76 5.75 13.18
C PRO A 73 4.89 4.52 14.09
N GLU A 74 5.86 4.54 15.01
CA GLU A 74 6.19 3.38 15.84
C GLU A 74 5.05 2.94 16.76
N ASP A 75 4.17 3.85 17.17
CA ASP A 75 3.04 3.63 18.07
C ASP A 75 1.88 2.86 17.41
N ILE A 76 1.90 2.71 16.08
CA ILE A 76 0.89 1.95 15.34
C ILE A 76 1.30 0.47 15.29
N LYS A 77 0.57 -0.36 16.03
CA LYS A 77 0.84 -1.79 16.23
C LYS A 77 -0.27 -2.71 15.72
N ASN A 78 -1.44 -2.18 15.39
CA ASN A 78 -2.58 -2.97 14.92
C ASN A 78 -3.42 -2.24 13.87
N THR A 79 -4.33 -2.98 13.24
CA THR A 79 -5.19 -2.46 12.16
C THR A 79 -6.10 -1.33 12.62
N THR A 80 -6.62 -1.36 13.85
CA THR A 80 -7.47 -0.27 14.38
C THR A 80 -6.71 1.05 14.46
N GLN A 81 -5.48 1.01 15.00
CA GLN A 81 -4.60 2.18 15.06
C GLN A 81 -4.20 2.65 13.66
N LEU A 82 -3.93 1.71 12.75
CA LEU A 82 -3.63 2.02 11.35
C LEU A 82 -4.78 2.77 10.68
N MET A 83 -6.02 2.28 10.81
CA MET A 83 -7.18 2.93 10.21
C MET A 83 -7.44 4.31 10.82
N ALA A 84 -7.27 4.47 12.13
CA ALA A 84 -7.38 5.78 12.79
C ALA A 84 -6.32 6.77 12.26
N TYR A 85 -5.06 6.33 12.14
CA TYR A 85 -3.96 7.13 11.59
C TYR A 85 -4.23 7.54 10.15
N LEU A 86 -4.59 6.58 9.28
CA LEU A 86 -4.90 6.85 7.87
C LEU A 86 -6.10 7.78 7.73
N LYS A 87 -7.16 7.60 8.53
CA LYS A 87 -8.34 8.46 8.48
C LYS A 87 -8.03 9.91 8.89
N ALA A 88 -7.12 10.11 9.84
CA ALA A 88 -6.69 11.42 10.29
C ALA A 88 -5.64 12.08 9.37
N TRP A 89 -4.94 11.29 8.55
CA TRP A 89 -3.85 11.78 7.70
C TRP A 89 -4.33 12.80 6.66
N LYS A 90 -3.53 13.85 6.50
CA LYS A 90 -3.72 14.93 5.52
C LYS A 90 -2.49 15.01 4.62
N PRO A 91 -2.64 15.01 3.28
CA PRO A 91 -1.52 15.17 2.38
C PRO A 91 -1.00 16.61 2.40
N ALA A 92 0.30 16.79 2.19
CA ALA A 92 0.90 18.11 2.03
C ALA A 92 0.59 18.71 0.64
N ASP A 93 0.47 17.87 -0.39
CA ASP A 93 0.18 18.24 -1.77
C ASP A 93 -0.99 17.41 -2.34
N ALA A 94 -1.53 17.80 -3.48
CA ALA A 94 -2.54 16.99 -4.15
C ALA A 94 -1.98 15.61 -4.57
N ALA A 95 -2.83 14.58 -4.53
CA ALA A 95 -2.43 13.25 -5.00
C ALA A 95 -2.03 13.30 -6.49
N GLY A 96 -0.99 12.57 -6.86
CA GLY A 96 -0.47 12.52 -8.23
C GLY A 96 0.59 13.57 -8.56
N THR A 97 0.88 14.54 -7.68
CA THR A 97 1.85 15.62 -7.99
C THR A 97 3.29 15.30 -7.62
N HIS A 98 3.51 14.54 -6.53
CA HIS A 98 4.85 14.19 -6.04
C HIS A 98 4.98 12.71 -5.74
N ARG A 99 6.16 12.15 -6.00
CA ARG A 99 6.48 10.75 -5.67
C ARG A 99 7.23 10.66 -4.34
N VAL A 100 6.62 10.00 -3.35
CA VAL A 100 7.24 9.67 -2.05
C VAL A 100 7.16 8.17 -1.83
N TYR A 101 8.31 7.47 -1.88
CA TYR A 101 8.36 6.02 -1.69
C TYR A 101 7.75 5.64 -0.34
N SER A 102 6.75 4.76 -0.34
CA SER A 102 5.92 4.47 0.83
C SER A 102 5.62 2.99 1.01
N ASN A 103 6.02 2.45 2.17
CA ASN A 103 5.61 1.12 2.59
C ASN A 103 4.13 1.12 2.99
N ILE A 104 3.62 2.21 3.58
CA ILE A 104 2.22 2.38 3.95
C ILE A 104 1.33 2.28 2.70
N GLY A 105 1.69 3.02 1.65
CA GLY A 105 0.99 2.97 0.38
C GLY A 105 1.00 1.56 -0.22
N THR A 106 2.16 0.89 -0.27
CA THR A 106 2.18 -0.46 -0.84
C THR A 106 1.39 -1.47 0.00
N GLY A 107 1.37 -1.31 1.33
CA GLY A 107 0.52 -2.11 2.22
C GLY A 107 -0.96 -1.92 1.91
N LEU A 108 -1.41 -0.67 1.74
CA LEU A 108 -2.77 -0.35 1.30
C LEU A 108 -3.11 -0.97 -0.06
N LEU A 109 -2.19 -0.91 -1.03
CA LEU A 109 -2.40 -1.57 -2.33
C LEU A 109 -2.65 -3.07 -2.16
N GLY A 110 -1.84 -3.74 -1.33
CA GLY A 110 -2.01 -5.16 -1.02
C GLY A 110 -3.34 -5.47 -0.35
N MET A 111 -3.77 -4.65 0.61
CA MET A 111 -5.07 -4.79 1.28
C MET A 111 -6.26 -4.62 0.32
N ILE A 112 -6.16 -3.69 -0.63
CA ILE A 112 -7.23 -3.40 -1.60
C ILE A 112 -7.34 -4.50 -2.66
N ALA A 113 -6.21 -5.14 -3.00
CA ALA A 113 -6.14 -6.14 -4.07
C ALA A 113 -6.45 -7.58 -3.62
N ALA A 114 -6.47 -7.85 -2.31
CA ALA A 114 -6.77 -9.16 -1.71
C ALA A 114 -8.27 -9.39 -1.54
#